data_AF-E9RTK0-F1
#
_entry.id   AF-E9RTK0-F1
#
_cell.length_a   1.000
_cell.length_b   1.000
_cell.length_c   1.000
_cell.angle_alpha   90.00
_cell.angle_beta   90.00
_cell.angle_gamma   90.00
#
_symmetry.space_group_name_H-M   'P 1'
#
loop_
_entity.id
_entity.type
_entity.pdbx_description
1 polymer ?
#
loop_
_entity_poly.entity_id
_entity_poly.type
_entity_poly.pdbx_seq_one_letter_code
_entity_poly.pdbx_strand_id
1 'polypeptide(L)'
;MTTKELGKITFAEFGTNKDYPFLIGLHLCFKIESRGVGDGGKYTVNISPECKWKELNREATITKYIEEIDRILKDAKVNYVSELLNKPVEVTIENNTFKEFRILTEVL
;
A
#
# COMPACT_ATOMS: atom_id res chain seq x y z
N MET A 1 -2.72 6.07 20.01
CA MET A 1 -2.28 7.40 19.54
C MET A 1 -2.19 7.37 18.03
N THR A 2 -2.75 8.36 17.35
CA THR A 2 -2.82 8.42 15.89
C THR A 2 -2.15 9.71 15.42
N THR A 3 -1.19 9.60 14.51
CA THR A 3 -0.46 10.73 13.92
C THR A 3 -0.60 10.71 12.40
N LYS A 4 -0.51 11.89 11.78
CA LYS A 4 -0.47 12.08 10.33
C LYS A 4 0.81 12.80 9.99
N GLU A 5 1.58 12.24 9.06
CA GLU A 5 2.95 12.68 8.83
C GLU A 5 3.24 12.76 7.34
N LEU A 6 3.90 13.84 6.92
CA LEU A 6 4.24 14.08 5.53
C LEU A 6 5.48 13.27 5.14
N GLY A 7 5.48 12.75 3.92
CA GLY A 7 6.57 11.95 3.40
C GLY A 7 6.51 11.76 1.90
N LYS A 8 7.22 10.75 1.42
CA LYS A 8 7.18 10.32 0.02
C LYS A 8 7.33 8.81 -0.12
N ILE A 9 6.84 8.28 -1.23
CA ILE A 9 7.05 6.87 -1.60
C ILE A 9 8.51 6.67 -2.03
N THR A 10 9.15 5.65 -1.45
CA THR A 10 10.56 5.28 -1.73
C THR A 10 10.72 3.88 -2.26
N PHE A 11 9.68 3.06 -2.16
CA PHE A 11 9.60 1.74 -2.76
C PHE A 11 8.17 1.51 -3.22
N ALA A 12 8.00 1.00 -4.43
CA ALA A 12 6.72 0.65 -5.01
C ALA A 12 6.93 -0.48 -6.02
N GLU A 13 6.47 -1.68 -5.68
CA GLU A 13 6.59 -2.89 -6.49
C GLU A 13 5.28 -3.67 -6.42
N PHE A 14 4.94 -4.38 -7.50
CA PHE A 14 3.83 -5.34 -7.49
C PHE A 14 4.40 -6.75 -7.61
N GLY A 15 4.07 -7.63 -6.68
CA GLY A 15 4.57 -8.99 -6.71
C GLY A 15 4.31 -9.78 -5.44
N THR A 16 5.00 -10.91 -5.33
CA THR A 16 4.86 -11.83 -4.20
C THR A 16 5.82 -11.44 -3.07
N ASN A 17 5.35 -11.45 -1.83
CA ASN A 17 6.22 -11.26 -0.68
C ASN A 17 7.18 -12.46 -0.55
N LYS A 18 8.50 -12.20 -0.44
CA LYS A 18 9.52 -13.26 -0.39
C LYS A 18 9.39 -14.14 0.86
N ASP A 19 9.09 -13.54 2.01
CA ASP A 19 8.98 -14.25 3.29
C ASP A 19 7.60 -14.88 3.48
N TYR A 20 6.59 -14.33 2.80
CA TYR A 20 5.22 -14.82 2.79
C TYR A 20 4.76 -15.08 1.34
N PRO A 21 5.24 -16.17 0.70
CA PRO A 21 5.01 -16.42 -0.73
C PRO A 21 3.55 -16.69 -1.13
N PHE A 22 2.63 -16.69 -0.15
CA PHE A 22 1.19 -16.74 -0.36
C PHE A 22 0.53 -15.35 -0.43
N LEU A 23 1.25 -14.27 -0.13
CA LEU A 23 0.80 -12.88 -0.26
C LEU A 23 1.30 -12.27 -1.57
N ILE A 24 0.38 -11.82 -2.42
CA ILE A 24 0.69 -11.09 -3.66
C ILE A 24 -0.03 -9.74 -3.66
N GLY A 25 0.60 -8.70 -4.19
CA GLY A 25 -0.05 -7.41 -4.35
C GLY A 25 0.95 -6.26 -4.45
N LEU A 26 0.48 -5.07 -4.10
CA LEU A 26 1.30 -3.87 -4.04
C LEU A 26 2.08 -3.83 -2.72
N HIS A 27 3.36 -3.47 -2.81
CA HIS A 27 4.23 -3.26 -1.66
C HIS A 27 4.77 -1.83 -1.70
N LEU A 28 4.54 -1.09 -0.62
CA LEU A 28 4.98 0.30 -0.49
C LEU A 28 5.87 0.51 0.74
N CYS A 29 6.92 1.33 0.56
CA CYS A 29 7.66 1.92 1.67
C CYS A 29 7.69 3.44 1.53
N PHE A 30 7.43 4.13 2.64
CA PHE A 30 7.43 5.57 2.75
C PHE A 30 8.67 6.03 3.50
N LYS A 31 9.22 7.18 3.10
CA LYS A 31 10.19 7.92 3.90
C LYS A 31 9.50 9.10 4.56
N ILE A 32 9.56 9.14 5.88
CA ILE A 32 9.06 10.22 6.73
C ILE A 32 10.27 10.72 7.50
N GLU A 33 10.69 11.97 7.25
CA GLU A 33 11.92 12.53 7.80
C GLU A 33 13.14 11.58 7.63
N SER A 34 13.68 11.05 8.74
CA SER A 34 14.83 10.14 8.79
C SER A 34 14.46 8.66 8.91
N ARG A 35 13.18 8.30 8.89
CA ARG A 35 12.70 6.92 9.08
C ARG A 35 11.94 6.36 7.88
N GLY A 36 11.99 5.03 7.75
CA GLY A 36 11.19 4.27 6.80
C GLY A 36 9.94 3.68 7.46
N VAL A 37 8.82 3.68 6.74
CA VAL A 37 7.57 3.04 7.16
C VAL A 37 7.09 2.15 6.03
N GLY A 38 6.98 0.85 6.28
CA GLY A 38 6.38 -0.09 5.32
C GLY A 38 4.86 -0.14 5.47
N ASP A 39 4.16 -0.54 4.41
CA ASP A 39 2.70 -0.73 4.41
C ASP A 39 2.21 -1.97 5.20
N GLY A 40 3.15 -2.79 5.70
CA GLY A 40 2.84 -4.02 6.44
C GLY A 40 2.13 -5.08 5.61
N GLY A 41 2.22 -5.02 4.27
CA GLY A 41 1.49 -5.91 3.37
C GLY A 41 -0.01 -5.60 3.29
N LYS A 42 -0.45 -4.42 3.74
CA LYS A 42 -1.87 -4.01 3.74
C LYS A 42 -2.52 -4.15 2.37
N TYR A 43 -1.76 -3.92 1.30
CA TYR A 43 -2.22 -3.96 -0.10
C TYR A 43 -1.90 -5.30 -0.80
N THR A 44 -1.71 -6.37 -0.02
CA THR A 44 -1.52 -7.73 -0.51
C THR A 44 -2.71 -8.63 -0.17
N VAL A 45 -2.97 -9.62 -1.03
CA VAL A 45 -4.01 -10.63 -0.87
C VAL A 45 -3.38 -12.00 -0.69
N ASN A 46 -3.96 -12.80 0.22
CA ASN A 46 -3.57 -14.20 0.40
C ASN A 46 -4.20 -15.07 -0.69
N ILE A 47 -3.37 -15.59 -1.59
CA ILE A 47 -3.82 -16.44 -2.72
C ILE A 47 -3.75 -17.94 -2.42
N SER A 48 -3.31 -18.32 -1.23
CA SER A 48 -3.21 -19.73 -0.83
C SER A 48 -4.57 -20.42 -1.00
N PRO A 49 -4.60 -21.65 -1.54
CA PRO A 49 -5.80 -22.48 -1.57
C PRO A 49 -6.41 -22.71 -0.18
N GLU A 50 -5.56 -22.71 0.86
CA GLU A 50 -5.95 -22.94 2.26
C GLU A 50 -6.36 -21.65 3.00
N CYS A 51 -6.42 -20.51 2.29
CA CYS A 51 -6.83 -19.26 2.90
C CYS A 51 -8.28 -19.36 3.40
N LYS A 52 -8.44 -19.23 4.72
CA LYS A 52 -9.76 -19.12 5.35
C LYS A 52 -10.27 -17.69 5.20
N TRP A 53 -10.91 -17.42 4.07
CA TRP A 53 -11.59 -16.18 3.76
C TRP A 53 -12.60 -15.84 4.85
N LYS A 54 -12.44 -14.68 5.50
CA LYS A 54 -13.29 -14.27 6.63
C LYS A 54 -14.45 -13.41 6.18
N GLU A 55 -14.15 -12.22 5.67
CA GLU A 55 -15.14 -11.17 5.38
C GLU A 55 -15.76 -11.29 3.99
N LEU A 56 -14.91 -11.59 2.99
CA LEU A 56 -15.27 -11.68 1.58
C LEU A 56 -14.74 -12.99 1.02
N ASN A 57 -15.38 -13.53 -0.02
CA ASN A 57 -14.83 -14.65 -0.77
C ASN A 57 -13.55 -14.23 -1.53
N ARG A 58 -12.88 -15.21 -2.14
CA ARG A 58 -11.63 -15.01 -2.87
C ARG A 58 -11.76 -13.95 -3.96
N GLU A 59 -12.77 -14.08 -4.80
CA GLU A 59 -12.99 -13.25 -5.97
C GLU A 59 -13.26 -11.80 -5.57
N ALA A 60 -14.17 -11.58 -4.61
CA ALA A 60 -14.50 -10.25 -4.11
C ALA A 60 -13.30 -9.58 -3.42
N THR A 61 -12.50 -10.36 -2.69
CA THR A 61 -11.28 -9.81 -2.08
C THR A 61 -10.28 -9.40 -3.16
N ILE A 62 -9.98 -10.27 -4.13
CA ILE A 62 -9.04 -9.94 -5.21
C ILE A 62 -9.50 -8.69 -5.97
N THR A 63 -10.78 -8.61 -6.33
CA THR A 63 -11.34 -7.43 -7.01
C THR A 63 -11.13 -6.16 -6.19
N LYS A 64 -11.49 -6.18 -4.89
CA LYS A 64 -11.30 -5.03 -4.00
C LYS A 64 -9.85 -4.56 -3.99
N TYR A 65 -8.89 -5.47 -3.87
CA TYR A 65 -7.46 -5.11 -3.83
C TYR A 65 -6.97 -4.52 -5.16
N ILE A 66 -7.42 -5.04 -6.30
CA ILE A 66 -7.09 -4.46 -7.61
C ILE A 66 -7.71 -3.06 -7.77
N GLU A 67 -8.96 -2.86 -7.34
CA GLU A 67 -9.61 -1.54 -7.35
C GLU A 67 -8.92 -0.53 -6.41
N GLU A 68 -8.38 -0.99 -5.28
CA GLU A 68 -7.57 -0.13 -4.40
C GLU A 68 -6.27 0.32 -5.07
N ILE A 69 -5.60 -0.55 -5.82
CA ILE A 69 -4.40 -0.20 -6.60
C ILE A 69 -4.75 0.80 -7.71
N ASP A 70 -5.82 0.56 -8.47
CA ASP A 70 -6.32 1.49 -9.50
C ASP A 70 -6.61 2.88 -8.91
N ARG A 71 -7.26 2.95 -7.75
CA ARG A 71 -7.49 4.22 -7.04
C ARG A 71 -6.18 4.91 -6.68
N ILE A 72 -5.20 4.21 -6.12
CA ILE A 72 -3.89 4.77 -5.76
C ILE A 72 -3.19 5.36 -7.00
N LEU A 73 -3.20 4.63 -8.12
CA LEU A 73 -2.58 5.09 -9.38
C LEU A 73 -3.30 6.34 -9.93
N LYS A 74 -4.64 6.36 -9.89
CA LYS A 74 -5.46 7.51 -10.28
C LYS A 74 -5.20 8.74 -9.42
N ASP A 75 -5.16 8.57 -8.10
CA ASP A 75 -4.86 9.66 -7.15
C ASP A 75 -3.46 10.24 -7.40
N ALA A 76 -2.50 9.40 -7.78
CA ALA A 76 -1.14 9.79 -8.16
C ALA A 76 -1.00 10.32 -9.59
N LYS A 77 -2.06 10.23 -10.41
CA LYS A 77 -2.09 10.58 -11.83
C LYS A 77 -0.99 9.85 -12.62
N VAL A 78 -0.85 8.55 -12.40
CA VAL A 78 0.13 7.68 -13.06
C VAL A 78 -0.53 6.40 -13.55
N ASN A 79 0.16 5.64 -14.40
CA ASN A 79 -0.36 4.40 -14.99
C ASN A 79 0.32 3.16 -14.40
N TYR A 80 1.57 3.28 -13.97
CA TYR A 80 2.39 2.15 -13.53
C TYR A 80 2.82 2.31 -12.06
N VAL A 81 2.94 1.18 -11.36
CA VAL A 81 3.41 1.13 -9.97
C VAL A 81 4.80 1.77 -9.82
N SER A 82 5.69 1.57 -10.77
CA SER A 82 7.03 2.18 -10.77
C SER A 82 7.00 3.71 -10.79
N GLU A 83 5.93 4.33 -11.31
CA GLU A 83 5.75 5.79 -11.35
C GLU A 83 5.24 6.36 -10.01
N LEU A 84 4.92 5.51 -9.04
CA LEU A 84 4.59 5.94 -7.67
C LEU A 84 5.84 6.42 -6.91
N LEU A 85 7.04 6.06 -7.36
CA LEU A 85 8.28 6.48 -6.72
C LEU A 85 8.36 8.01 -6.63
N ASN A 86 8.79 8.49 -5.46
CA ASN A 86 8.89 9.90 -5.10
C ASN A 86 7.57 10.68 -5.05
N LYS A 87 6.39 10.05 -5.22
CA LYS A 87 5.12 10.75 -5.02
C LYS A 87 4.99 11.21 -3.56
N PRO A 88 4.63 12.49 -3.31
CA PRO A 88 4.44 13.01 -1.96
C PRO A 88 3.16 12.43 -1.34
N VAL A 89 3.22 12.13 -0.04
CA VAL A 89 2.13 11.48 0.69
C VAL A 89 1.95 12.07 2.09
N GLU A 90 0.74 11.93 2.61
CA GLU A 90 0.47 12.00 4.05
C GLU A 90 0.19 10.57 4.53
N VAL A 91 0.98 10.09 5.49
CA VAL A 91 0.87 8.75 6.07
C VAL A 91 0.22 8.85 7.45
N THR A 92 -0.82 8.06 7.67
CA THR A 92 -1.46 7.91 8.99
C THR A 92 -0.80 6.73 9.72
N ILE A 93 -0.32 6.99 10.94
CA ILE A 93 0.28 5.99 11.83
C ILE A 93 -0.57 5.87 13.08
N GLU A 94 -0.96 4.65 13.42
CA GLU A 94 -1.76 4.34 14.60
C GLU A 94 -0.98 3.35 15.47
N ASN A 95 -0.72 3.73 16.72
CA ASN A 95 0.04 2.91 17.69
C ASN A 95 1.39 2.41 17.11
N ASN A 96 2.16 3.31 16.50
CA ASN A 96 3.45 3.05 15.82
C ASN A 96 3.37 2.11 14.61
N THR A 97 2.17 1.80 14.12
CA THR A 97 1.97 0.95 12.94
C THR A 97 1.35 1.76 11.80
N PHE A 98 1.75 1.46 10.57
CA PHE A 98 1.11 2.01 9.39
C PHE A 98 -0.40 1.71 9.39
N LYS A 99 -1.22 2.75 9.16
CA LYS A 99 -2.67 2.61 9.05
C LYS A 99 -3.14 2.75 7.60
N GLU A 100 -2.78 3.85 6.97
CA GLU A 100 -3.16 4.23 5.61
C GLU A 100 -2.30 5.41 5.13
N PHE A 101 -2.42 5.78 3.86
CA PHE A 101 -1.84 7.00 3.32
C PHE A 101 -2.78 7.63 2.29
N ARG A 102 -2.50 8.89 1.94
CA ARG A 102 -3.08 9.55 0.76
C ARG A 102 -1.99 10.21 -0.08
N ILE A 103 -2.18 10.27 -1.39
CA ILE A 103 -1.34 11.06 -2.29
C ILE A 103 -1.62 12.55 -2.05
N LEU A 104 -0.57 13.36 -1.99
CA LEU A 104 -0.69 14.82 -2.00
C LEU A 104 -0.70 15.31 -3.45
N THR A 105 -1.81 15.91 -3.86
CA THR A 105 -2.04 16.38 -5.24
C THR A 105 -1.63 17.82 -5.48
N GLU A 106 -1.36 18.58 -4.41
CA GLU A 106 -0.88 19.96 -4.45
C GLU A 106 0.63 19.97 -4.20
N VAL A 107 1.35 20.74 -5.03
CA VAL A 107 2.79 20.95 -4.85
C VAL A 107 2.97 21.86 -3.63
N LEU A 108 3.62 21.36 -2.58
CA LEU A 108 4.11 22.20 -1.48
C LEU A 108 5.18 23.18 -2.00
#